data_AF-A0A8K1FEK2-F1
#
_entry.id   AF-A0A8K1FEK2-F1
#
_cell.length_a   1.000
_cell.length_b   1.000
_cell.length_c   1.000
_cell.angle_alpha   90.00
_cell.angle_beta   90.00
_cell.angle_gamma   90.00
#
_symmetry.space_group_name_H-M   'P 1'
#
loop_
_entity.id
_entity.type
_entity.pdbx_description
1 polymer ?
#
loop_
_entity_poly.entity_id
_entity_poly.type
_entity_poly.pdbx_seq_one_letter_code
_entity_poly.pdbx_strand_id
1 'polypeptide(L)'
;MSSSMTPTDVTDEAAQQAEVFKADGNRLLAEKDFRGAVQMYTRAIELDPDNAVYYSNRSAAYLAMGDERGNALRDADKCIELRPDWWKGYSRKGAAEHALQRFDAARATYQKGLELDPDNTSLLAASEGAYTAGQEHSKRLREAAKEAERRKKQQEEEDERMAKEAAEAQQASAPAANDEDSLLAAFMSEVQELEENANTVKKDEPAEKKEKPPVDFGTSEGQFVRLLQEHYQWINLNPFRVLMLDIDASDEDIKQHYRKISSLVHPDKFRHERAREAFEEVNKAYELLQKEDRRKTIIRTIENAREKVEKERRIKVKKGMKESELGDLEEAMEKAVIKAFAEIEHRRQNLEKREAAQRRREAEQQEKEQEKLVESFKRERTWAEEDRREHRVGNWRSFQKDGKRRKEATDGTGQSWKEEKRQEGAKFGDVDNDAYKKNWK
;
A
#
# COMPACT_ATOMS: atom_id res chain seq x y z
N MET A 1 -58.00 -37.79 4.96
CA MET A 1 -56.57 -38.08 4.80
C MET A 1 -55.87 -36.73 4.88
N SER A 2 -55.32 -36.36 6.04
CA SER A 2 -54.53 -35.14 6.20
C SER A 2 -53.09 -35.60 6.34
N SER A 3 -52.32 -35.46 5.26
CA SER A 3 -50.90 -35.81 5.24
C SER A 3 -50.14 -34.78 6.06
N SER A 4 -49.55 -35.19 7.17
CA SER A 4 -48.57 -34.38 7.91
C SER A 4 -47.26 -34.38 7.13
N MET A 5 -46.84 -33.23 6.63
CA MET A 5 -45.54 -33.06 5.99
C MET A 5 -44.41 -33.29 7.00
N THR A 6 -43.47 -34.11 6.60
CA THR A 6 -42.26 -34.46 7.36
C THR A 6 -41.20 -33.35 7.20
N PRO A 7 -40.19 -33.26 8.08
CA PRO A 7 -39.09 -32.28 7.94
C PRO A 7 -38.38 -32.34 6.58
N THR A 8 -38.35 -33.51 5.95
CA THR A 8 -37.87 -33.73 4.58
C THR A 8 -38.77 -33.12 3.51
N ASP A 9 -40.10 -33.12 3.71
CA ASP A 9 -41.03 -32.48 2.76
C ASP A 9 -40.90 -30.94 2.79
N VAL A 10 -40.62 -30.37 3.96
CA VAL A 10 -40.42 -28.91 4.12
C VAL A 10 -39.11 -28.45 3.46
N THR A 11 -38.04 -29.24 3.54
CA THR A 11 -36.78 -28.95 2.83
C THR A 11 -36.93 -29.09 1.32
N ASP A 12 -37.75 -30.05 0.86
CA ASP A 12 -37.99 -30.26 -0.56
C ASP A 12 -38.85 -29.14 -1.17
N GLU A 13 -39.84 -28.62 -0.44
CA GLU A 13 -40.61 -27.44 -0.86
C GLU A 13 -39.75 -26.17 -0.92
N ALA A 14 -38.88 -25.95 0.08
CA ALA A 14 -37.97 -24.81 0.08
C ALA A 14 -36.99 -24.85 -1.11
N ALA A 15 -36.44 -26.03 -1.42
CA ALA A 15 -35.57 -26.22 -2.58
C ALA A 15 -36.31 -25.98 -3.91
N GLN A 16 -37.55 -26.47 -4.04
CA GLN A 16 -38.38 -26.20 -5.22
C GLN A 16 -38.69 -24.71 -5.37
N GLN A 17 -38.97 -24.02 -4.26
CA GLN A 17 -39.22 -22.58 -4.27
C GLN A 17 -37.95 -21.76 -4.61
N ALA A 18 -36.77 -22.20 -4.18
CA ALA A 18 -35.48 -21.60 -4.55
C ALA A 18 -35.24 -21.72 -6.07
N GLU A 19 -35.59 -22.86 -6.66
CA GLU A 19 -35.50 -23.09 -8.10
C GLU A 19 -36.44 -22.20 -8.91
N VAL A 20 -37.65 -21.93 -8.40
CA VAL A 20 -38.59 -20.95 -8.99
C VAL A 20 -37.96 -19.55 -8.98
N PHE A 21 -37.40 -19.11 -7.85
CA PHE A 21 -36.73 -17.81 -7.77
C PHE A 21 -35.51 -17.72 -8.69
N LYS A 22 -34.72 -18.78 -8.84
CA LYS A 22 -33.65 -18.83 -9.84
C LYS A 22 -34.22 -18.66 -11.25
N ALA A 23 -35.30 -19.36 -11.60
CA ALA A 23 -35.91 -19.28 -12.92
C ALA A 23 -36.45 -17.86 -13.22
N ASP A 24 -37.11 -17.23 -12.25
CA ASP A 24 -37.54 -15.83 -12.36
C ASP A 24 -36.34 -14.88 -12.49
N GLY A 25 -35.27 -15.11 -11.73
CA GLY A 25 -34.02 -14.35 -11.85
C GLY A 25 -33.38 -14.49 -13.23
N ASN A 26 -33.39 -15.69 -13.81
CA ASN A 26 -32.90 -15.93 -15.17
C ASN A 26 -33.75 -15.19 -16.22
N ARG A 27 -35.08 -15.16 -16.05
CA ARG A 27 -35.99 -14.41 -16.93
C ARG A 27 -35.69 -12.91 -16.88
N LEU A 28 -35.60 -12.34 -15.67
CA LEU A 28 -35.28 -10.93 -15.47
C LEU A 28 -33.89 -10.57 -16.02
N LEU A 29 -32.92 -11.47 -15.88
CA LEU A 29 -31.58 -11.30 -16.46
C LEU A 29 -31.65 -11.22 -18.00
N ALA A 30 -32.47 -12.05 -18.64
CA ALA A 30 -32.70 -12.02 -20.08
C ALA A 30 -33.43 -10.75 -20.54
N GLU A 31 -34.34 -10.23 -19.71
CA GLU A 31 -35.04 -8.95 -19.91
C GLU A 31 -34.15 -7.73 -19.63
N LYS A 32 -32.89 -7.95 -19.19
CA LYS A 32 -31.93 -6.93 -18.76
C LYS A 32 -32.35 -6.15 -17.50
N ASP A 33 -33.33 -6.64 -16.75
CA ASP A 33 -33.60 -6.17 -15.39
C ASP A 33 -32.64 -6.84 -14.41
N PHE A 34 -31.43 -6.30 -14.34
CA PHE A 34 -30.37 -6.87 -13.52
C PHE A 34 -30.63 -6.71 -12.02
N ARG A 35 -31.29 -5.63 -11.59
CA ARG A 35 -31.62 -5.42 -10.17
C ARG A 35 -32.71 -6.40 -9.72
N GLY A 36 -33.74 -6.59 -10.53
CA GLY A 36 -34.77 -7.60 -10.29
C GLY A 36 -34.16 -9.01 -10.25
N ALA A 37 -33.26 -9.33 -11.19
CA ALA A 37 -32.55 -10.61 -11.21
C ALA A 37 -31.76 -10.86 -9.91
N VAL A 38 -30.99 -9.87 -9.43
CA VAL A 38 -30.25 -9.96 -8.15
C VAL A 38 -31.18 -10.22 -6.98
N GLN A 39 -32.34 -9.57 -6.92
CA GLN A 39 -33.32 -9.80 -5.84
C GLN A 39 -33.84 -11.24 -5.86
N MET A 40 -34.18 -11.76 -7.03
CA MET A 40 -34.67 -13.14 -7.15
C MET A 40 -33.59 -14.17 -6.79
N TYR A 41 -32.34 -13.99 -7.25
CA TYR A 41 -31.26 -14.87 -6.82
C TYR A 41 -30.96 -14.77 -5.33
N THR A 42 -31.12 -13.59 -4.73
CA THR A 42 -30.94 -13.42 -3.28
C THR A 42 -32.00 -14.20 -2.51
N ARG A 43 -33.26 -14.18 -2.95
CA ARG A 43 -34.31 -15.03 -2.37
C ARG A 43 -34.03 -16.52 -2.55
N ALA A 44 -33.47 -16.93 -3.69
CA ALA A 44 -33.04 -18.32 -3.90
C ALA A 44 -31.93 -18.73 -2.90
N ILE A 45 -30.95 -17.85 -2.68
CA ILE A 45 -29.84 -18.07 -1.74
C ILE A 45 -30.34 -18.10 -0.28
N GLU A 46 -31.34 -17.30 0.08
CA GLU A 46 -31.94 -17.32 1.43
C GLU A 46 -32.62 -18.66 1.75
N LEU A 47 -33.13 -19.36 0.72
CA LEU A 47 -33.77 -20.66 0.87
C LEU A 47 -32.78 -21.82 0.80
N ASP A 48 -31.77 -21.71 -0.06
CA ASP A 48 -30.71 -22.72 -0.21
C ASP A 48 -29.34 -22.02 -0.39
N PRO A 49 -28.62 -21.79 0.73
CA PRO A 49 -27.36 -21.03 0.73
C PRO A 49 -26.14 -21.84 0.28
N ASP A 50 -26.26 -23.15 0.08
CA ASP A 50 -25.13 -24.02 -0.28
C ASP A 50 -25.06 -24.27 -1.80
N ASN A 51 -25.99 -23.69 -2.57
CA ASN A 51 -26.06 -23.86 -4.00
C ASN A 51 -25.21 -22.83 -4.77
N ALA A 52 -24.03 -23.27 -5.22
CA ALA A 52 -23.09 -22.47 -5.99
C ALA A 52 -23.70 -21.83 -7.27
N VAL A 53 -24.75 -22.42 -7.85
CA VAL A 53 -25.36 -21.91 -9.09
C VAL A 53 -26.01 -20.55 -8.87
N TYR A 54 -26.65 -20.34 -7.73
CA TYR A 54 -27.31 -19.06 -7.43
C TYR A 54 -26.30 -17.93 -7.29
N TYR A 55 -25.18 -18.18 -6.60
CA TYR A 55 -24.06 -17.23 -6.51
C TYR A 55 -23.44 -16.94 -7.88
N SER A 56 -23.22 -17.97 -8.72
CA SER A 56 -22.73 -17.76 -10.09
C SER A 56 -23.67 -16.88 -10.93
N ASN A 57 -24.98 -17.07 -10.80
CA ASN A 57 -25.96 -16.31 -11.57
C ASN A 57 -26.13 -14.87 -11.05
N ARG A 58 -26.09 -14.69 -9.73
CA ARG A 58 -26.11 -13.36 -9.10
C ARG A 58 -24.84 -12.57 -9.41
N SER A 59 -23.67 -13.22 -9.42
CA SER A 59 -22.42 -12.65 -9.89
C SER A 59 -22.51 -12.13 -11.33
N ALA A 60 -23.14 -12.91 -12.24
CA ALA A 60 -23.36 -12.48 -13.61
C ALA A 60 -24.27 -11.23 -13.70
N ALA A 61 -25.33 -11.17 -12.89
CA ALA A 61 -26.21 -10.02 -12.80
C ALA A 61 -25.47 -8.76 -12.30
N TYR A 62 -24.62 -8.90 -11.27
CA TYR A 62 -23.77 -7.82 -10.77
C TYR A 62 -22.79 -7.31 -11.83
N LEU A 63 -22.18 -8.19 -12.62
CA LEU A 63 -21.30 -7.79 -13.74
C LEU A 63 -22.05 -7.02 -14.82
N ALA A 64 -23.28 -7.45 -15.13
CA ALA A 64 -24.11 -6.78 -16.13
C ALA A 64 -24.57 -5.37 -15.69
N MET A 65 -24.65 -5.10 -14.38
CA MET A 65 -24.93 -3.76 -13.85
C MET A 65 -23.75 -2.79 -13.94
N GLY A 66 -22.52 -3.29 -14.11
CA GLY A 66 -21.33 -2.47 -14.23
C GLY A 66 -20.80 -1.88 -12.91
N ASP A 67 -21.63 -1.33 -12.03
CA ASP A 67 -21.14 -0.65 -10.81
C ASP A 67 -20.81 -1.62 -9.65
N GLU A 68 -21.31 -2.86 -9.73
CA GLU A 68 -21.30 -3.82 -8.61
C GLU A 68 -20.21 -4.91 -8.75
N ARG A 69 -19.09 -4.59 -9.42
CA ARG A 69 -18.00 -5.54 -9.73
C ARG A 69 -17.40 -6.19 -8.48
N GLY A 70 -17.36 -5.47 -7.35
CA GLY A 70 -16.91 -6.00 -6.07
C GLY A 70 -17.85 -7.08 -5.50
N ASN A 71 -19.17 -6.89 -5.63
CA ASN A 71 -20.16 -7.87 -5.22
C ASN A 71 -20.16 -9.09 -6.15
N ALA A 72 -19.96 -8.88 -7.46
CA ALA A 72 -19.75 -9.97 -8.40
C ALA A 72 -18.56 -10.86 -8.04
N LEU A 73 -17.44 -10.25 -7.61
CA LEU A 73 -16.24 -10.99 -7.19
C LEU A 73 -16.51 -11.83 -5.94
N ARG A 74 -17.17 -11.26 -4.92
CA ARG A 74 -17.53 -11.97 -3.69
C ARG A 74 -18.42 -13.20 -3.95
N ASP A 75 -19.43 -13.04 -4.80
CA ASP A 75 -20.31 -14.16 -5.18
C ASP A 75 -19.55 -15.21 -6.01
N ALA A 76 -18.62 -14.80 -6.86
CA ALA A 76 -17.78 -15.73 -7.60
C ALA A 76 -16.81 -16.51 -6.69
N ASP A 77 -16.24 -15.86 -5.69
CA ASP A 77 -15.42 -16.52 -4.66
C ASP A 77 -16.25 -17.52 -3.86
N LYS A 78 -17.48 -17.16 -3.45
CA LYS A 78 -18.38 -18.08 -2.74
C LYS A 78 -18.78 -19.28 -3.60
N CYS A 79 -19.00 -19.07 -4.90
CA CYS A 79 -19.26 -20.13 -5.86
C CYS A 79 -18.09 -21.15 -5.92
N ILE A 80 -16.84 -20.68 -5.94
CA ILE A 80 -15.65 -21.54 -5.94
C ILE A 80 -15.46 -22.24 -4.57
N GLU A 81 -15.76 -21.55 -3.46
CA GLU A 81 -15.73 -22.14 -2.12
C GLU A 81 -16.71 -23.33 -2.00
N LEU A 82 -17.93 -23.15 -2.51
CA LEU A 82 -18.98 -24.18 -2.49
C LEU A 82 -18.71 -25.32 -3.48
N ARG A 83 -18.19 -24.99 -4.68
CA ARG A 83 -17.88 -25.97 -5.74
C ARG A 83 -16.54 -25.68 -6.42
N PRO A 84 -15.42 -26.12 -5.82
CA PRO A 84 -14.07 -25.83 -6.33
C PRO A 84 -13.72 -26.56 -7.62
N ASP A 85 -14.48 -27.61 -7.97
CA ASP A 85 -14.36 -28.42 -9.19
C ASP A 85 -15.19 -27.86 -10.36
N TRP A 86 -15.87 -26.72 -10.18
CA TRP A 86 -16.74 -26.15 -11.19
C TRP A 86 -16.10 -24.98 -11.93
N TRP A 87 -15.71 -25.20 -13.18
CA TRP A 87 -15.06 -24.19 -14.03
C TRP A 87 -15.86 -22.88 -14.16
N LYS A 88 -17.20 -22.91 -14.09
CA LYS A 88 -18.04 -21.70 -14.18
C LYS A 88 -17.80 -20.73 -13.03
N GLY A 89 -17.42 -21.19 -11.84
CA GLY A 89 -17.02 -20.31 -10.73
C GLY A 89 -15.78 -19.49 -11.09
N TYR A 90 -14.75 -20.15 -11.64
CA TYR A 90 -13.54 -19.49 -12.14
C TYR A 90 -13.83 -18.55 -13.31
N SER A 91 -14.74 -18.92 -14.20
CA SER A 91 -15.22 -18.03 -15.27
C SER A 91 -15.81 -16.72 -14.71
N ARG A 92 -16.68 -16.82 -13.69
CA ARG A 92 -17.29 -15.65 -13.04
C ARG A 92 -16.27 -14.79 -12.31
N LYS A 93 -15.34 -15.43 -11.59
CA LYS A 93 -14.28 -14.73 -10.85
C LYS A 93 -13.34 -13.98 -11.80
N GLY A 94 -12.86 -14.65 -12.85
CA GLY A 94 -12.01 -14.02 -13.86
C GLY A 94 -12.73 -12.84 -14.55
N ALA A 95 -14.03 -12.95 -14.80
CA ALA A 95 -14.80 -11.86 -15.39
C ALA A 95 -14.94 -10.66 -14.44
N ALA A 96 -15.12 -10.90 -13.14
CA ALA A 96 -15.15 -9.85 -12.12
C ALA A 96 -13.79 -9.18 -11.92
N GLU A 97 -12.70 -9.95 -11.87
CA GLU A 97 -11.34 -9.42 -11.81
C GLU A 97 -10.99 -8.60 -13.06
N HIS A 98 -11.39 -9.07 -14.23
CA HIS A 98 -11.22 -8.33 -15.49
C HIS A 98 -11.98 -7.00 -15.46
N ALA A 99 -13.23 -7.01 -15.00
CA ALA A 99 -14.04 -5.79 -14.87
C ALA A 99 -13.42 -4.80 -13.87
N LEU A 100 -12.74 -5.29 -12.83
CA LEU A 100 -11.98 -4.50 -11.85
C LEU A 100 -10.58 -4.07 -12.35
N GLN A 101 -10.26 -4.29 -13.63
CA GLN A 101 -8.96 -4.02 -14.25
C GLN A 101 -7.78 -4.77 -13.59
N ARG A 102 -8.06 -5.89 -12.91
CA ARG A 102 -7.06 -6.78 -12.32
C ARG A 102 -6.67 -7.86 -13.32
N PHE A 103 -6.10 -7.44 -14.45
CA PHE A 103 -5.90 -8.29 -15.63
C PHE A 103 -5.03 -9.52 -15.40
N ASP A 104 -3.94 -9.39 -14.63
CA ASP A 104 -3.05 -10.52 -14.31
C ASP A 104 -3.75 -11.57 -13.43
N ALA A 105 -4.52 -11.11 -12.44
CA ALA A 105 -5.32 -11.99 -11.59
C ALA A 105 -6.41 -12.70 -12.40
N ALA A 106 -7.13 -11.95 -13.25
CA ALA A 106 -8.17 -12.50 -14.12
C ALA A 106 -7.62 -13.62 -15.02
N ARG A 107 -6.46 -13.40 -15.65
CA ARG A 107 -5.79 -14.41 -16.47
C ARG A 107 -5.45 -15.67 -15.68
N ALA A 108 -4.83 -15.52 -14.51
CA ALA A 108 -4.48 -16.64 -13.65
C ALA A 108 -5.74 -17.42 -13.20
N THR A 109 -6.82 -16.72 -12.88
CA THR A 109 -8.10 -17.34 -12.52
C THR A 109 -8.71 -18.11 -13.70
N TYR A 110 -8.70 -17.55 -14.91
CA TYR A 110 -9.18 -18.26 -16.10
C TYR A 110 -8.33 -19.49 -16.42
N GLN A 111 -7.00 -19.43 -16.21
CA GLN A 111 -6.12 -20.60 -16.35
C GLN A 111 -6.48 -21.72 -15.38
N LYS A 112 -6.79 -21.41 -14.12
CA LYS A 112 -7.32 -22.42 -13.17
C LYS A 112 -8.66 -23.02 -13.64
N GLY A 113 -9.52 -22.21 -14.25
CA GLY A 113 -10.74 -22.72 -14.90
C GLY A 113 -10.45 -23.68 -16.05
N LEU A 114 -9.42 -23.40 -16.86
CA LEU A 114 -8.95 -24.26 -17.95
C LEU A 114 -8.28 -25.55 -17.44
N GLU A 115 -7.67 -25.55 -16.25
CA GLU A 115 -7.18 -26.79 -15.63
C GLU A 115 -8.32 -27.76 -15.33
N LEU A 116 -9.53 -27.26 -15.05
CA LEU A 116 -10.74 -28.07 -14.81
C LEU A 116 -11.49 -28.43 -16.10
N ASP A 117 -11.44 -27.58 -17.12
CA ASP A 117 -12.07 -27.79 -18.42
C ASP A 117 -11.15 -27.30 -19.56
N PRO A 118 -10.16 -28.13 -19.98
CA PRO A 118 -9.11 -27.71 -20.93
C PRO A 118 -9.63 -27.35 -22.32
N ASP A 119 -10.75 -27.93 -22.75
CA ASP A 119 -11.33 -27.73 -24.09
C ASP A 119 -12.26 -26.51 -24.15
N ASN A 120 -12.35 -25.75 -23.05
CA ASN A 120 -13.24 -24.60 -22.95
C ASN A 120 -12.71 -23.38 -23.73
N THR A 121 -13.12 -23.27 -24.99
CA THR A 121 -12.74 -22.17 -25.88
C THR A 121 -13.13 -20.78 -25.35
N SER A 122 -14.23 -20.68 -24.58
CA SER A 122 -14.68 -19.43 -24.00
C SER A 122 -13.76 -18.94 -22.88
N LEU A 123 -13.27 -19.85 -22.03
CA LEU A 123 -12.27 -19.53 -21.00
C LEU A 123 -10.91 -19.18 -21.60
N LEU A 124 -10.50 -19.89 -22.66
CA LEU A 124 -9.25 -19.59 -23.36
C LEU A 124 -9.30 -18.18 -23.96
N ALA A 125 -10.37 -17.85 -24.70
CA ALA A 125 -10.55 -16.51 -25.25
C ALA A 125 -10.62 -15.44 -24.16
N ALA A 126 -11.25 -15.71 -23.02
CA ALA A 126 -11.31 -14.78 -21.90
C ALA A 126 -9.94 -14.57 -21.23
N SER A 127 -9.13 -15.63 -21.11
CA SER A 127 -7.75 -15.58 -20.61
C SER A 127 -6.84 -14.76 -21.52
N GLU A 128 -6.91 -15.00 -22.83
CA GLU A 128 -6.17 -14.23 -23.83
C GLU A 128 -6.62 -12.77 -23.88
N GLY A 129 -7.93 -12.52 -23.81
CA GLY A 129 -8.50 -11.18 -23.70
C GLY A 129 -8.02 -10.42 -22.46
N ALA A 130 -7.93 -11.10 -21.31
CA ALA A 130 -7.38 -10.52 -20.09
C ALA A 130 -5.89 -10.16 -20.28
N TYR A 131 -5.11 -11.02 -20.93
CA TYR A 131 -3.70 -10.75 -21.21
C TYR A 131 -3.51 -9.53 -22.11
N THR A 132 -4.24 -9.44 -23.23
CA THR A 132 -4.13 -8.32 -24.17
C THR A 132 -4.58 -7.01 -23.52
N ALA A 133 -5.71 -7.03 -22.78
CA ALA A 133 -6.19 -5.88 -22.03
C ALA A 133 -5.17 -5.41 -20.98
N GLY A 134 -4.49 -6.33 -20.29
CA GLY A 134 -3.40 -6.02 -19.36
C GLY A 134 -2.20 -5.35 -20.02
N GLN A 135 -1.77 -5.84 -21.19
CA GLN A 135 -0.68 -5.23 -21.96
C GLN A 135 -1.03 -3.81 -22.43
N GLU A 136 -2.24 -3.63 -22.97
CA GLU A 136 -2.72 -2.31 -23.38
C GLU A 136 -2.83 -1.34 -22.20
N HIS A 137 -3.34 -1.81 -21.06
CA HIS A 137 -3.45 -1.01 -19.85
C HIS A 137 -2.08 -0.57 -19.35
N SER A 138 -1.10 -1.48 -19.29
CA SER A 138 0.28 -1.15 -18.91
C SER A 138 0.92 -0.16 -19.89
N LYS A 139 0.69 -0.32 -21.21
CA LYS A 139 1.16 0.62 -22.23
C LYS A 139 0.56 2.02 -22.03
N ARG A 140 -0.76 2.12 -21.84
CA ARG A 140 -1.44 3.40 -21.58
C ARG A 140 -0.91 4.09 -20.33
N LEU A 141 -0.68 3.35 -19.25
CA LEU A 141 -0.09 3.90 -18.02
C LEU A 141 1.32 4.45 -18.25
N ARG A 142 2.16 3.74 -19.03
CA ARG A 142 3.50 4.22 -19.40
C ARG A 142 3.45 5.48 -20.27
N GLU A 143 2.53 5.54 -21.23
CA GLU A 143 2.35 6.72 -22.09
C GLU A 143 1.84 7.93 -21.30
N ALA A 144 0.84 7.73 -20.43
CA ALA A 144 0.34 8.77 -19.53
C ALA A 144 1.43 9.29 -18.58
N ALA A 145 2.29 8.41 -18.05
CA ALA A 145 3.41 8.81 -17.21
C ALA A 145 4.43 9.68 -17.97
N LYS A 146 4.77 9.31 -19.22
CA LYS A 146 5.65 10.11 -20.08
C LYS A 146 5.04 11.47 -20.42
N GLU A 147 3.74 11.52 -20.68
CA GLU A 147 3.03 12.78 -20.95
C GLU A 147 3.00 13.68 -19.72
N ALA A 148 2.74 13.13 -18.53
CA ALA A 148 2.78 13.87 -17.28
C ALA A 148 4.18 14.46 -17.00
N GLU A 149 5.25 13.70 -17.29
CA GLU A 149 6.62 14.20 -17.18
C GLU A 149 6.90 15.35 -18.16
N ARG A 150 6.43 15.24 -19.41
CA ARG A 150 6.56 16.32 -20.42
C ARG A 150 5.82 17.58 -19.99
N ARG A 151 4.58 17.45 -19.49
CA ARG A 151 3.79 18.58 -18.98
C ARG A 151 4.50 19.25 -17.80
N LYS A 152 5.10 18.46 -16.91
CA LYS A 152 5.87 18.99 -15.78
C LYS A 152 7.09 19.79 -16.25
N LYS A 153 7.85 19.28 -17.23
CA LYS A 153 8.99 20.00 -17.83
C LYS A 153 8.56 21.30 -18.52
N GLN A 154 7.46 21.26 -19.28
CA GLN A 154 6.90 22.46 -19.91
C GLN A 154 6.48 23.50 -18.87
N GLN A 155 5.85 23.07 -17.77
CA GLN A 155 5.50 23.98 -16.68
C GLN A 155 6.75 24.57 -16.01
N GLU A 156 7.79 23.77 -15.76
CA GLU A 156 9.05 24.26 -15.19
C GLU A 156 9.74 25.27 -16.13
N GLU A 157 9.74 25.02 -17.44
CA GLU A 157 10.27 25.95 -18.45
C GLU A 157 9.45 27.25 -18.56
N GLU A 158 8.13 27.17 -18.50
CA GLU A 158 7.23 28.34 -18.48
C GLU A 158 7.41 29.15 -17.19
N ASP A 159 7.51 28.49 -16.04
CA ASP A 159 7.76 29.14 -14.75
C ASP A 159 9.13 29.85 -14.74
N GLU A 160 10.17 29.22 -15.29
CA GLU A 160 11.50 29.83 -15.42
C GLU A 160 11.48 31.04 -16.37
N ARG A 161 10.75 30.94 -17.49
CA ARG A 161 10.58 32.05 -18.43
C ARG A 161 9.83 33.21 -17.79
N MET A 162 8.74 32.95 -17.08
CA MET A 162 7.98 33.96 -16.36
C MET A 162 8.82 34.62 -15.25
N ALA A 163 9.67 33.85 -14.56
CA ALA A 163 10.59 34.40 -13.57
C ALA A 163 11.66 35.31 -14.20
N LYS A 164 12.19 34.95 -15.38
CA LYS A 164 13.12 35.78 -16.15
C LYS A 164 12.46 37.07 -16.63
N GLU A 165 11.28 37.00 -17.24
CA GLU A 165 10.53 38.17 -17.70
C GLU A 165 10.19 39.11 -16.52
N ALA A 166 9.85 38.57 -15.35
CA ALA A 166 9.61 39.35 -14.13
C ALA A 166 10.88 40.05 -13.60
N ALA A 167 12.04 39.38 -13.67
CA ALA A 167 13.32 39.94 -13.25
C ALA A 167 13.79 41.08 -14.19
N GLU A 168 13.61 40.90 -15.51
CA GLU A 168 13.92 41.94 -16.51
C GLU A 168 13.00 43.16 -16.36
N ALA A 169 11.71 42.95 -16.11
CA ALA A 169 10.77 44.04 -15.86
C ALA A 169 11.12 44.85 -14.59
N GLN A 170 11.67 44.19 -13.55
CA GLN A 170 12.17 44.87 -12.36
C GLN A 170 13.43 45.69 -12.66
N GLN A 171 14.37 45.16 -13.46
CA GLN A 171 15.58 45.90 -13.88
C GLN A 171 15.27 47.10 -14.79
N ALA A 172 14.29 46.99 -15.69
CA ALA A 172 13.87 48.08 -16.58
C ALA A 172 13.19 49.27 -15.88
N SER A 173 12.86 49.14 -14.59
CA SER A 173 12.23 50.20 -13.78
C SER A 173 13.22 50.96 -12.87
N ALA A 174 14.51 50.62 -12.90
CA ALA A 174 15.55 51.30 -12.11
C ALA A 174 16.05 52.59 -12.81
N PRO A 175 16.22 53.71 -12.10
CA PRO A 175 16.73 54.94 -12.70
C PRO A 175 18.21 54.80 -13.07
N ALA A 176 18.56 55.27 -14.27
CA ALA A 176 19.91 55.23 -14.82
C ALA A 176 20.91 56.00 -13.95
N ALA A 177 21.97 55.32 -13.52
CA ALA A 177 23.17 55.94 -12.97
C ALA A 177 24.42 55.09 -13.28
N ASN A 178 25.23 55.63 -14.20
CA ASN A 178 26.70 55.69 -14.25
C ASN A 178 27.60 54.43 -14.18
N ASP A 179 28.36 54.26 -15.27
CA ASP A 179 29.83 54.09 -15.35
C ASP A 179 30.56 52.89 -14.70
N GLU A 180 29.87 51.80 -14.32
CA GLU A 180 30.57 50.58 -13.84
C GLU A 180 30.59 49.41 -14.85
N ASP A 181 29.62 49.31 -15.75
CA ASP A 181 29.54 48.20 -16.73
C ASP A 181 30.61 48.26 -17.82
N SER A 182 31.06 49.47 -18.19
CA SER A 182 32.15 49.64 -19.15
C SER A 182 33.52 49.23 -18.58
N LEU A 183 33.66 49.21 -17.25
CA LEU A 183 34.89 48.79 -16.56
C LEU A 183 34.91 47.27 -16.32
N LEU A 184 33.75 46.65 -16.06
CA LEU A 184 33.61 45.19 -15.98
C LEU A 184 33.78 44.51 -17.34
N ALA A 185 33.32 45.13 -18.44
CA ALA A 185 33.52 44.57 -19.79
C ALA A 185 35.01 44.54 -20.20
N ALA A 186 35.78 45.57 -19.85
CA ALA A 186 37.23 45.61 -20.08
C ALA A 186 37.98 44.57 -19.22
N PHE A 187 37.57 44.40 -17.96
CA PHE A 187 38.15 43.41 -17.04
C PHE A 187 37.84 41.96 -17.45
N MET A 188 36.62 41.67 -17.91
CA MET A 188 36.23 40.32 -18.34
C MET A 188 36.92 39.90 -19.65
N SER A 189 37.25 40.85 -20.53
CA SER A 189 38.07 40.58 -21.73
C SER A 189 39.50 40.17 -21.39
N GLU A 190 40.09 40.78 -20.36
CA GLU A 190 41.46 40.47 -19.90
C GLU A 190 41.53 39.13 -19.14
N VAL A 191 40.45 38.76 -18.43
CA VAL A 191 40.32 37.45 -17.78
C VAL A 191 40.15 36.33 -18.81
N GLN A 192 39.46 36.59 -19.92
CA GLN A 192 39.25 35.61 -20.99
C GLN A 192 40.54 35.30 -21.76
N GLU A 193 41.40 36.31 -21.99
CA GLU A 193 42.75 36.12 -22.56
C GLU A 193 43.70 35.33 -21.63
N LEU A 194 43.49 35.38 -20.31
CA LEU A 194 44.26 34.58 -19.34
C LEU A 194 43.76 33.13 -19.24
N GLU A 195 42.46 32.88 -19.39
CA GLU A 195 41.89 31.52 -19.43
C GLU A 195 42.26 30.77 -20.72
N GLU A 196 42.33 31.46 -21.87
CA GLU A 196 42.78 30.86 -23.14
C GLU A 196 44.28 30.51 -23.12
N ASN A 197 45.11 31.33 -22.47
CA ASN A 197 46.54 31.04 -22.29
C ASN A 197 46.81 29.96 -21.23
N ALA A 198 45.97 29.83 -20.21
CA ALA A 198 46.05 28.76 -19.21
C ALA A 198 45.61 27.38 -19.75
N ASN A 199 44.86 27.35 -20.85
CA ASN A 199 44.38 26.11 -21.47
C ASN A 199 45.41 25.42 -22.40
N THR A 200 46.69 25.77 -22.30
CA THR A 200 47.81 25.04 -22.93
C THR A 200 48.69 24.29 -21.91
N VAL A 201 48.12 23.92 -20.76
CA VAL A 201 48.78 22.99 -19.84
C VAL A 201 48.58 21.55 -20.34
N LYS A 202 49.70 20.90 -20.61
CA LYS A 202 49.82 19.52 -21.06
C LYS A 202 49.00 18.57 -20.18
N LYS A 203 48.32 17.64 -20.84
CA LYS A 203 47.60 16.50 -20.28
C LYS A 203 48.49 15.75 -19.28
N ASP A 204 48.13 15.79 -18.01
CA ASP A 204 48.85 15.10 -16.94
C ASP A 204 48.88 13.58 -17.18
N GLU A 205 50.08 13.02 -17.05
CA GLU A 205 50.34 11.58 -17.00
C GLU A 205 49.66 10.94 -15.78
N PRO A 206 49.34 9.63 -15.83
CA PRO A 206 48.62 8.97 -14.74
C PRO A 206 49.45 8.97 -13.45
N ALA A 207 48.90 9.61 -12.41
CA ALA A 207 49.53 9.76 -11.10
C ALA A 207 49.97 8.42 -10.49
N GLU A 208 51.24 8.34 -10.12
CA GLU A 208 51.78 7.29 -9.26
C GLU A 208 51.00 7.20 -7.94
N LYS A 209 50.61 5.99 -7.55
CA LYS A 209 49.98 5.71 -6.26
C LYS A 209 50.97 6.04 -5.13
N LYS A 210 50.78 7.17 -4.46
CA LYS A 210 51.49 7.48 -3.20
C LYS A 210 51.09 6.46 -2.14
N GLU A 211 52.03 5.67 -1.65
CA GLU A 211 51.80 4.79 -0.48
C GLU A 211 51.47 5.68 0.73
N LYS A 212 50.25 5.52 1.26
CA LYS A 212 49.79 6.28 2.43
C LYS A 212 50.53 5.78 3.69
N PRO A 213 50.88 6.68 4.64
CA PRO A 213 51.55 6.26 5.88
C PRO A 213 50.67 5.28 6.67
N PRO A 214 51.27 4.33 7.43
CA PRO A 214 50.52 3.36 8.23
C PRO A 214 49.61 4.07 9.24
N VAL A 215 48.32 3.72 9.23
CA VAL A 215 47.34 4.27 10.18
C VAL A 215 47.53 3.61 11.54
N ASP A 216 47.77 4.42 12.58
CA ASP A 216 47.77 3.95 13.97
C ASP A 216 46.32 3.79 14.47
N PHE A 217 45.93 2.55 14.76
CA PHE A 217 44.60 2.22 15.27
C PHE A 217 44.46 2.42 16.79
N GLY A 218 45.54 2.74 17.51
CA GLY A 218 45.51 2.98 18.95
C GLY A 218 45.14 1.75 19.78
N THR A 219 44.58 1.98 20.97
CA THR A 219 44.21 0.93 21.94
C THR A 219 42.73 0.60 21.91
N SER A 220 42.33 -0.55 22.45
CA SER A 220 40.91 -0.94 22.61
C SER A 220 40.09 0.11 23.37
N GLU A 221 40.64 0.64 24.46
CA GLU A 221 39.98 1.68 25.26
C GLU A 221 39.83 2.99 24.48
N GLY A 222 40.87 3.40 23.75
CA GLY A 222 40.81 4.61 22.92
C GLY A 222 39.76 4.51 21.80
N GLN A 223 39.65 3.34 21.15
CA GLN A 223 38.63 3.09 20.14
C GLN A 223 37.23 3.06 20.73
N PHE A 224 37.07 2.47 21.91
CA PHE A 224 35.80 2.47 22.63
C PHE A 224 35.32 3.90 22.96
N VAL A 225 36.19 4.73 23.54
CA VAL A 225 35.88 6.13 23.88
C VAL A 225 35.55 6.93 22.62
N ARG A 226 36.31 6.74 21.53
CA ARG A 226 36.06 7.42 20.25
C ARG A 226 34.70 7.07 19.65
N LEU A 227 34.34 5.79 19.65
CA LEU A 227 33.11 5.30 19.02
C LEU A 227 31.86 5.61 19.82
N LEU A 228 31.96 5.66 21.16
CA LEU A 228 30.84 5.98 22.06
C LEU A 228 31.02 7.32 22.77
N GLN A 229 31.67 8.26 22.10
CA GLN A 229 31.81 9.64 22.56
C GLN A 229 30.46 10.36 22.70
N GLU A 230 30.48 11.55 23.30
CA GLU A 230 29.29 12.40 23.35
C GLU A 230 28.76 12.66 21.94
N HIS A 231 27.44 12.55 21.76
CA HIS A 231 26.76 12.68 20.46
C HIS A 231 27.22 11.70 19.37
N TYR A 232 27.79 10.54 19.72
CA TYR A 232 28.23 9.52 18.75
C TYR A 232 27.17 9.12 17.73
N GLN A 233 25.88 9.15 18.09
CA GLN A 233 24.75 8.84 17.21
C GLN A 233 24.72 9.70 15.93
N TRP A 234 25.24 10.93 15.99
CA TRP A 234 25.32 11.85 14.86
C TRP A 234 26.68 11.80 14.18
N ILE A 235 27.74 11.64 14.97
CA ILE A 235 29.12 11.64 14.48
C ILE A 235 29.43 10.37 13.68
N ASN A 236 28.87 9.23 14.10
CA ASN A 236 29.08 7.93 13.46
C ASN A 236 28.22 7.71 12.21
N LEU A 237 27.35 8.68 11.85
CA LEU A 237 26.60 8.62 10.58
C LEU A 237 27.53 8.63 9.36
N ASN A 238 28.76 9.15 9.51
CA ASN A 238 29.80 9.06 8.49
C ASN A 238 30.62 7.76 8.69
N PRO A 239 30.45 6.73 7.84
CA PRO A 239 31.14 5.46 8.02
C PRO A 239 32.65 5.51 7.74
N PHE A 240 33.12 6.46 6.91
CA PHE A 240 34.55 6.65 6.67
C PHE A 240 35.25 7.14 7.95
N ARG A 241 34.60 8.01 8.72
CA ARG A 241 35.09 8.43 10.04
C ARG A 241 35.14 7.28 11.02
N VAL A 242 34.08 6.47 11.08
CA VAL A 242 34.00 5.30 11.98
C VAL A 242 35.14 4.33 11.70
N LEU A 243 35.44 4.05 10.44
CA LEU A 243 36.51 3.13 10.05
C LEU A 243 37.89 3.78 9.93
N MET A 244 38.02 5.08 10.23
CA MET A 244 39.28 5.84 10.10
C MET A 244 39.86 5.71 8.68
N LEU A 245 39.03 5.94 7.67
CA LEU A 245 39.35 5.83 6.26
C LEU A 245 39.17 7.18 5.57
N ASP A 246 39.95 7.39 4.52
CA ASP A 246 39.73 8.45 3.55
C ASP A 246 38.65 8.06 2.54
N ILE A 247 38.11 9.06 1.83
CA ILE A 247 37.04 8.86 0.83
C ILE A 247 37.50 8.07 -0.41
N ASP A 248 38.80 8.07 -0.70
CA ASP A 248 39.45 7.38 -1.82
C ASP A 248 39.96 5.97 -1.46
N ALA A 249 39.69 5.48 -0.24
CA ALA A 249 40.12 4.16 0.22
C ALA A 249 39.67 3.02 -0.71
N SER A 250 40.49 1.98 -0.91
CA SER A 250 40.06 0.81 -1.69
C SER A 250 39.14 -0.12 -0.88
N ASP A 251 38.48 -1.07 -1.56
CA ASP A 251 37.69 -2.10 -0.88
C ASP A 251 38.54 -2.99 0.06
N GLU A 252 39.83 -3.13 -0.25
CA GLU A 252 40.74 -3.89 0.61
C GLU A 252 41.07 -3.09 1.87
N ASP A 253 41.28 -1.78 1.76
CA ASP A 253 41.51 -0.89 2.91
C ASP A 253 40.30 -0.90 3.84
N ILE A 254 39.08 -0.85 3.28
CA ILE A 254 37.82 -0.95 4.03
C ILE A 254 37.78 -2.25 4.86
N LYS A 255 38.12 -3.38 4.24
CA LYS A 255 38.16 -4.68 4.92
C LYS A 255 39.25 -4.74 5.99
N GLN A 256 40.43 -4.19 5.73
CA GLN A 256 41.54 -4.20 6.67
C GLN A 256 41.20 -3.36 7.91
N HIS A 257 40.72 -2.14 7.71
CA HIS A 257 40.32 -1.25 8.80
C HIS A 257 39.17 -1.83 9.61
N TYR A 258 38.17 -2.41 8.94
CA TYR A 258 37.08 -3.13 9.61
C TYR A 258 37.61 -4.27 10.49
N ARG A 259 38.45 -5.17 9.97
CA ARG A 259 39.02 -6.28 10.75
C ARG A 259 39.81 -5.79 11.96
N LYS A 260 40.59 -4.72 11.81
CA LYS A 260 41.40 -4.15 12.89
C LYS A 260 40.52 -3.54 13.98
N ILE A 261 39.65 -2.60 13.62
CA ILE A 261 38.79 -1.89 14.59
C ILE A 261 37.79 -2.85 15.24
N SER A 262 37.13 -3.71 14.46
CA SER A 262 36.19 -4.71 14.99
C SER A 262 36.86 -5.64 15.99
N SER A 263 38.12 -6.02 15.77
CA SER A 263 38.87 -6.86 16.71
C SER A 263 39.21 -6.16 18.03
N LEU A 264 39.40 -4.84 18.00
CA LEU A 264 39.72 -4.03 19.17
C LEU A 264 38.51 -3.81 20.08
N VAL A 265 37.30 -3.71 19.50
CA VAL A 265 36.04 -3.44 20.23
C VAL A 265 35.12 -4.66 20.31
N HIS A 266 35.58 -5.83 19.89
CA HIS A 266 34.78 -7.06 19.93
C HIS A 266 34.37 -7.40 21.37
N PRO A 267 33.09 -7.72 21.66
CA PRO A 267 32.61 -8.00 23.02
C PRO A 267 33.39 -9.08 23.77
N ASP A 268 33.83 -10.14 23.07
CA ASP A 268 34.61 -11.22 23.68
C ASP A 268 36.06 -10.84 24.02
N LYS A 269 36.65 -9.90 23.26
CA LYS A 269 38.06 -9.50 23.42
C LYS A 269 38.20 -8.30 24.35
N PHE A 270 37.22 -7.39 24.33
CA PHE A 270 37.17 -6.19 25.14
C PHE A 270 35.99 -6.29 26.12
N ARG A 271 36.31 -6.61 27.37
CA ARG A 271 35.32 -6.80 28.45
C ARG A 271 34.81 -5.45 28.95
N HIS A 272 33.78 -4.92 28.31
CA HIS A 272 33.08 -3.70 28.72
C HIS A 272 31.57 -3.83 28.49
N GLU A 273 30.75 -3.24 29.37
CA GLU A 273 29.27 -3.36 29.32
C GLU A 273 28.69 -2.90 27.98
N ARG A 274 29.23 -1.80 27.45
CA ARG A 274 28.83 -1.20 26.16
C ARG A 274 29.70 -1.62 24.97
N ALA A 275 30.58 -2.62 25.10
CA ALA A 275 31.44 -3.07 24.00
C ALA A 275 30.62 -3.49 22.76
N ARG A 276 29.44 -4.09 23.01
CA ARG A 276 28.50 -4.49 21.95
C ARG A 276 28.00 -3.30 21.13
N GLU A 277 27.66 -2.19 21.76
CA GLU A 277 27.22 -0.98 21.06
C GLU A 277 28.32 -0.43 20.15
N ALA A 278 29.57 -0.35 20.65
CA ALA A 278 30.71 0.11 19.86
C ALA A 278 30.97 -0.81 18.64
N PHE A 279 30.87 -2.13 18.85
CA PHE A 279 31.01 -3.11 17.78
C PHE A 279 29.90 -3.00 16.73
N GLU A 280 28.67 -2.76 17.15
CA GLU A 280 27.53 -2.56 16.24
C GLU A 280 27.71 -1.31 15.36
N GLU A 281 28.25 -0.20 15.89
CA GLU A 281 28.55 0.99 15.09
C GLU A 281 29.58 0.72 13.99
N VAL A 282 30.63 -0.06 14.31
CA VAL A 282 31.67 -0.47 13.35
C VAL A 282 31.09 -1.38 12.27
N ASN A 283 30.22 -2.32 12.63
CA ASN A 283 29.54 -3.20 11.68
C ASN A 283 28.62 -2.43 10.74
N LYS A 284 27.78 -1.53 11.29
CA LYS A 284 26.89 -0.68 10.48
C LYS A 284 27.68 0.13 9.47
N ALA A 285 28.81 0.72 9.88
CA ALA A 285 29.67 1.48 8.97
C ALA A 285 30.23 0.62 7.82
N TYR A 286 30.69 -0.60 8.13
CA TYR A 286 31.20 -1.53 7.13
C TYR A 286 30.11 -1.97 6.13
N GLU A 287 28.92 -2.34 6.62
CA GLU A 287 27.78 -2.72 5.76
C GLU A 287 27.34 -1.59 4.83
N LEU A 288 27.39 -0.33 5.29
CA LEU A 288 27.07 0.83 4.47
C LEU A 288 28.09 1.04 3.34
N LEU A 289 29.39 0.84 3.62
CA LEU A 289 30.45 0.99 2.62
C LEU A 289 30.54 -0.18 1.65
N GLN A 290 30.07 -1.37 2.04
CA GLN A 290 30.04 -2.54 1.17
C GLN A 290 29.09 -2.34 -0.04
N LYS A 291 28.05 -1.52 0.11
CA LYS A 291 27.10 -1.19 -0.96
C LYS A 291 27.63 -0.02 -1.79
N GLU A 292 28.04 -0.30 -3.03
CA GLU A 292 28.69 0.68 -3.91
C GLU A 292 27.86 1.96 -4.12
N ASP A 293 26.54 1.84 -4.32
CA ASP A 293 25.66 3.00 -4.53
C ASP A 293 25.55 3.88 -3.28
N ARG A 294 25.49 3.25 -2.10
CA ARG A 294 25.44 3.96 -0.81
C ARG A 294 26.76 4.65 -0.56
N ARG A 295 27.86 3.96 -0.83
CA ARG A 295 29.22 4.50 -0.75
C ARG A 295 29.39 5.74 -1.63
N LYS A 296 28.99 5.69 -2.91
CA LYS A 296 29.01 6.87 -3.81
C LYS A 296 28.19 8.04 -3.27
N THR A 297 27.02 7.76 -2.71
CA THR A 297 26.15 8.79 -2.13
C THR A 297 26.78 9.46 -0.90
N ILE A 298 27.44 8.67 -0.04
CA ILE A 298 28.14 9.14 1.15
C ILE A 298 29.33 10.01 0.76
N ILE A 299 30.15 9.55 -0.20
CA ILE A 299 31.27 10.33 -0.75
C ILE A 299 30.77 11.69 -1.28
N ARG A 300 29.74 11.68 -2.13
CA ARG A 300 29.15 12.92 -2.67
C ARG A 300 28.65 13.87 -1.58
N THR A 301 28.07 13.33 -0.51
CA THR A 301 27.59 14.13 0.63
C THR A 301 28.75 14.82 1.33
N ILE A 302 29.87 14.10 1.54
CA ILE A 302 31.09 14.63 2.15
C ILE A 302 31.71 15.71 1.26
N GLU A 303 31.89 15.44 -0.03
CA GLU A 303 32.46 16.38 -1.00
C GLU A 303 31.65 17.66 -1.09
N ASN A 304 30.32 17.56 -1.23
CA ASN A 304 29.44 18.73 -1.27
C ASN A 304 29.52 19.58 0.01
N ALA A 305 29.62 18.93 1.17
CA ALA A 305 29.74 19.64 2.44
C ALA A 305 31.08 20.37 2.56
N ARG A 306 32.19 19.73 2.16
CA ARG A 306 33.53 20.33 2.12
C ARG A 306 33.60 21.50 1.14
N GLU A 307 33.10 21.30 -0.09
CA GLU A 307 33.08 22.34 -1.12
C GLU A 307 32.24 23.55 -0.68
N LYS A 308 31.14 23.33 0.03
CA LYS A 308 30.32 24.40 0.59
C LYS A 308 31.12 25.25 1.60
N VAL A 309 31.87 24.61 2.49
CA VAL A 309 32.74 25.33 3.44
C VAL A 309 33.81 26.13 2.71
N GLU A 310 34.49 25.54 1.73
CA GLU A 310 35.48 26.27 0.93
C GLU A 310 34.89 27.48 0.21
N LYS A 311 33.72 27.31 -0.43
CA LYS A 311 33.01 28.41 -1.10
C LYS A 311 32.65 29.52 -0.11
N GLU A 312 32.11 29.17 1.06
CA GLU A 312 31.78 30.13 2.11
C GLU A 312 33.03 30.88 2.62
N ARG A 313 34.15 30.18 2.81
CA ARG A 313 35.42 30.80 3.21
C ARG A 313 35.96 31.73 2.12
N ARG A 314 36.00 31.29 0.86
CA ARG A 314 36.41 32.11 -0.29
C ARG A 314 35.57 33.40 -0.38
N ILE A 315 34.26 33.32 -0.13
CA ILE A 315 33.38 34.49 -0.09
C ILE A 315 33.75 35.43 1.07
N LYS A 316 34.04 34.90 2.27
CA LYS A 316 34.45 35.71 3.43
C LYS A 316 35.79 36.42 3.20
N VAL A 317 36.75 35.73 2.59
CA VAL A 317 38.05 36.33 2.20
C VAL A 317 37.86 37.43 1.16
N LYS A 318 37.03 37.20 0.13
CA LYS A 318 36.65 38.24 -0.85
C LYS A 318 35.98 39.46 -0.22
N LYS A 319 35.27 39.28 0.90
CA LYS A 319 34.66 40.36 1.68
C LYS A 319 35.65 41.06 2.64
N GLY A 320 36.94 40.75 2.56
CA GLY A 320 37.99 41.42 3.31
C GLY A 320 38.33 40.81 4.67
N MET A 321 37.77 39.64 5.01
CA MET A 321 38.10 38.91 6.24
C MET A 321 39.46 38.20 6.08
N LYS A 322 40.34 38.28 7.09
CA LYS A 322 41.68 37.65 7.02
C LYS A 322 41.58 36.16 7.24
N GLU A 323 42.38 35.35 6.54
CA GLU A 323 42.38 33.88 6.68
C GLU A 323 42.60 33.41 8.13
N SER A 324 43.41 34.15 8.91
CA SER A 324 43.64 33.89 10.34
C SER A 324 42.39 33.99 11.21
N GLU A 325 41.35 34.71 10.77
CA GLU A 325 40.09 34.89 11.50
C GLU A 325 39.06 33.81 11.16
N LEU A 326 39.30 33.00 10.12
CA LEU A 326 38.36 31.97 9.66
C LEU A 326 38.46 30.64 10.43
N GLY A 327 39.39 30.52 11.38
CA GLY A 327 39.61 29.33 12.21
C GLY A 327 40.33 28.20 11.48
N ASP A 328 40.24 26.98 12.01
CA ASP A 328 40.79 25.79 11.38
C ASP A 328 39.87 25.30 10.23
N LEU A 329 40.46 25.05 9.06
CA LEU A 329 39.72 24.62 7.87
C LEU A 329 39.16 23.21 8.01
N GLU A 330 39.98 22.28 8.53
CA GLU A 330 39.60 20.87 8.65
C GLU A 330 38.50 20.70 9.70
N GLU A 331 38.60 21.43 10.82
CA GLU A 331 37.55 21.42 11.85
C GLU A 331 36.22 21.99 11.29
N ALA A 332 36.28 23.05 10.47
CA ALA A 332 35.10 23.62 9.83
C ALA A 332 34.47 22.64 8.82
N MET A 333 35.29 21.97 8.02
CA MET A 333 34.85 20.93 7.10
C MET A 333 34.21 19.75 7.84
N GLU A 334 34.84 19.27 8.90
CA GLU A 334 34.36 18.15 9.71
C GLU A 334 32.99 18.46 10.34
N LYS A 335 32.81 19.66 10.90
CA LYS A 335 31.52 20.13 11.43
C LYS A 335 30.44 20.20 10.34
N ALA A 336 30.79 20.70 9.16
CA ALA A 336 29.85 20.78 8.04
C ALA A 336 29.41 19.40 7.55
N VAL A 337 30.34 18.43 7.48
CA VAL A 337 30.06 17.04 7.12
C VAL A 337 29.11 16.41 8.15
N ILE A 338 29.39 16.53 9.45
CA ILE A 338 28.51 16.02 10.51
C ILE A 338 27.11 16.63 10.39
N LYS A 339 27.02 17.94 10.16
CA LYS A 339 25.75 18.64 9.98
C LYS A 339 24.97 18.12 8.77
N ALA A 340 25.64 17.91 7.64
CA ALA A 340 25.00 17.38 6.43
C ALA A 340 24.39 15.99 6.66
N PHE A 341 25.12 15.09 7.33
CA PHE A 341 24.59 13.77 7.70
C PHE A 341 23.45 13.84 8.70
N ALA A 342 23.55 14.71 9.72
CA ALA A 342 22.47 14.92 10.68
C ALA A 342 21.20 15.46 10.01
N GLU A 343 21.31 16.38 9.06
CA GLU A 343 20.17 16.90 8.29
C GLU A 343 19.49 15.81 7.44
N ILE A 344 20.27 14.92 6.80
CA ILE A 344 19.75 13.78 6.06
C ILE A 344 18.98 12.83 6.98
N GLU A 345 19.56 12.53 8.14
CA GLU A 345 18.97 11.61 9.12
C GLU A 345 17.70 12.20 9.75
N HIS A 346 17.72 13.49 10.11
CA HIS A 346 16.51 14.20 10.56
C HIS A 346 15.41 14.19 9.48
N ARG A 347 15.77 14.38 8.21
CA ARG A 347 14.81 14.33 7.10
C ARG A 347 14.17 12.94 6.99
N ARG A 348 14.97 11.87 7.12
CA ARG A 348 14.48 10.48 7.14
C ARG A 348 13.50 10.25 8.27
N GLN A 349 13.89 10.58 9.51
CA GLN A 349 13.04 10.42 10.69
C GLN A 349 11.74 11.22 10.59
N ASN A 350 11.79 12.43 10.04
CA ASN A 350 10.60 13.26 9.84
C ASN A 350 9.66 12.68 8.78
N LEU A 351 10.18 12.08 7.71
CA LEU A 351 9.40 11.39 6.70
C LEU A 351 8.70 10.16 7.30
N GLU A 352 9.43 9.31 8.02
CA GLU A 352 8.88 8.12 8.68
C GLU A 352 7.80 8.49 9.70
N LYS A 353 8.00 9.55 10.48
CA LYS A 353 6.97 10.07 11.40
C LYS A 353 5.71 10.52 10.66
N ARG A 354 5.85 11.19 9.51
CA ARG A 354 4.71 11.62 8.68
C ARG A 354 3.94 10.43 8.10
N GLU A 355 4.65 9.45 7.56
CA GLU A 355 4.05 8.23 7.00
C GLU A 355 3.38 7.38 8.09
N ALA A 356 3.99 7.25 9.27
CA ALA A 356 3.38 6.58 10.41
C ALA A 356 2.11 7.30 10.90
N ALA A 357 2.13 8.64 10.94
CA ALA A 357 0.95 9.44 11.27
C ALA A 357 -0.16 9.27 10.22
N GLN A 358 0.19 9.20 8.94
CA GLN A 358 -0.76 8.93 7.86
C GLN A 358 -1.38 7.54 8.00
N ARG A 359 -0.57 6.49 8.16
CA ARG A 359 -1.07 5.12 8.38
C ARG A 359 -2.00 5.02 9.58
N ARG A 360 -1.69 5.73 10.67
CA ARG A 360 -2.56 5.77 11.86
C ARG A 360 -3.90 6.44 11.56
N ARG A 361 -3.93 7.52 10.77
CA ARG A 361 -5.17 8.19 10.36
C ARG A 361 -6.02 7.31 9.44
N GLU A 362 -5.38 6.63 8.49
CA GLU A 362 -6.05 5.70 7.58
C GLU A 362 -6.64 4.52 8.35
N ALA A 363 -5.90 3.95 9.31
CA ALA A 363 -6.41 2.90 10.19
C ALA A 363 -7.61 3.37 11.04
N GLU A 364 -7.53 4.57 11.63
CA GLU A 364 -8.63 5.16 12.39
C GLU A 364 -9.87 5.42 11.51
N GLN A 365 -9.67 5.82 10.25
CA GLN A 365 -10.78 5.97 9.29
C GLN A 365 -11.40 4.63 8.94
N GLN A 366 -10.60 3.60 8.68
CA GLN A 366 -11.08 2.24 8.41
C GLN A 366 -11.84 1.68 9.61
N GLU A 367 -11.36 1.90 10.83
CA GLU A 367 -12.05 1.50 12.05
C GLU A 367 -13.42 2.21 12.16
N LYS A 368 -13.46 3.53 11.95
CA LYS A 368 -14.73 4.30 11.92
C LYS A 368 -15.70 3.84 10.84
N GLU A 369 -15.20 3.46 9.66
CA GLU A 369 -16.02 2.91 8.58
C GLU A 369 -16.55 1.52 8.94
N GLN A 370 -15.74 0.67 9.55
CA GLN A 370 -16.17 -0.63 10.05
C GLN A 370 -17.20 -0.47 11.18
N GLU A 371 -17.00 0.47 12.10
CA GLU A 371 -17.97 0.79 13.15
C GLU A 371 -19.30 1.25 12.55
N LYS A 372 -19.28 2.17 11.57
CA LYS A 372 -20.48 2.62 10.85
C LYS A 372 -21.19 1.46 10.16
N LEU A 373 -20.44 0.55 9.55
CA LEU A 373 -20.98 -0.63 8.89
C LEU A 373 -21.60 -1.61 9.89
N VAL A 374 -20.93 -1.89 11.00
CA VAL A 374 -21.48 -2.70 12.10
C VAL A 374 -22.73 -2.05 12.67
N GLU A 375 -22.75 -0.73 12.81
CA GLU A 375 -23.91 0.00 13.30
C GLU A 375 -25.05 0.01 12.28
N SER A 376 -24.78 0.11 10.98
CA SER A 376 -25.81 -0.02 9.93
C SER A 376 -26.43 -1.41 9.95
N PHE A 377 -25.62 -2.48 10.09
CA PHE A 377 -26.15 -3.84 10.24
C PHE A 377 -27.00 -4.00 11.50
N LYS A 378 -26.60 -3.39 12.63
CA LYS A 378 -27.41 -3.38 13.85
C LYS A 378 -28.75 -2.67 13.62
N ARG A 379 -28.74 -1.51 12.94
CA ARG A 379 -29.95 -0.75 12.62
C ARG A 379 -30.90 -1.51 11.68
N GLU A 380 -30.38 -2.13 10.64
CA GLU A 380 -31.18 -2.97 9.73
C GLU A 380 -31.78 -4.15 10.47
N ARG A 381 -31.01 -4.80 11.35
CA ARG A 381 -31.51 -5.89 12.18
C ARG A 381 -32.64 -5.45 13.11
N THR A 382 -32.49 -4.33 13.81
CA THR A 382 -33.54 -3.78 14.69
C THR A 382 -34.76 -3.38 13.89
N TRP A 383 -34.56 -2.74 12.72
CA TRP A 383 -35.65 -2.36 11.84
C TRP A 383 -36.41 -3.59 11.32
N ALA A 384 -35.72 -4.66 10.92
CA ALA A 384 -36.35 -5.91 10.50
C ALA A 384 -37.06 -6.64 11.66
N GLU A 385 -36.59 -6.52 12.91
CA GLU A 385 -37.30 -7.02 14.10
C GLU A 385 -38.57 -6.21 14.40
N GLU A 386 -38.52 -4.88 14.28
CA GLU A 386 -39.66 -3.98 14.42
C GLU A 386 -40.68 -4.18 13.31
N ASP A 387 -40.25 -4.25 12.05
CA ASP A 387 -41.12 -4.51 10.91
C ASP A 387 -41.81 -5.87 11.06
N ARG A 388 -41.08 -6.94 11.42
CA ARG A 388 -41.69 -8.25 11.74
C ARG A 388 -42.67 -8.17 12.90
N ARG A 389 -42.43 -7.32 13.90
CA ARG A 389 -43.34 -7.09 15.02
C ARG A 389 -44.60 -6.35 14.56
N GLU A 390 -44.47 -5.31 13.75
CA GLU A 390 -45.58 -4.56 13.18
C GLU A 390 -46.40 -5.39 12.20
N HIS A 391 -45.75 -6.17 11.32
CA HIS A 391 -46.41 -7.13 10.45
C HIS A 391 -47.17 -8.18 11.25
N ARG A 392 -46.61 -8.69 12.36
CA ARG A 392 -47.27 -9.64 13.25
C ARG A 392 -48.46 -9.01 13.99
N VAL A 393 -48.32 -7.77 14.46
CA VAL A 393 -49.40 -7.00 15.11
C VAL A 393 -50.49 -6.61 14.09
N GLY A 394 -50.11 -6.27 12.87
CA GLY A 394 -51.00 -5.97 11.75
C GLY A 394 -51.79 -7.21 11.33
N ASN A 395 -51.11 -8.36 11.21
CA ASN A 395 -51.75 -9.64 10.91
C ASN A 395 -52.64 -10.13 12.07
N TRP A 396 -52.29 -9.82 13.32
CA TRP A 396 -53.15 -10.08 14.48
C TRP A 396 -54.38 -9.14 14.51
N ARG A 397 -54.22 -7.87 14.17
CA ARG A 397 -55.32 -6.90 14.05
C ARG A 397 -56.27 -7.23 12.90
N SER A 398 -55.76 -7.68 11.75
CA SER A 398 -56.58 -8.17 10.64
C SER A 398 -57.29 -9.47 11.03
N PHE A 399 -56.61 -10.40 11.71
CA PHE A 399 -57.23 -11.61 12.26
C PHE A 399 -58.35 -11.31 13.26
N GLN A 400 -58.24 -10.28 14.10
CA GLN A 400 -59.36 -9.83 14.96
C GLN A 400 -60.53 -9.23 14.17
N LYS A 401 -60.26 -8.48 13.10
CA LYS A 401 -61.30 -7.94 12.21
C LYS A 401 -62.02 -9.06 11.44
N ASP A 402 -61.27 -10.03 10.95
CA ASP A 402 -61.81 -11.19 10.22
C ASP A 402 -62.46 -12.22 11.15
N GLY A 403 -62.01 -12.32 12.41
CA GLY A 403 -62.68 -13.08 13.45
C GLY A 403 -64.05 -12.50 13.83
N LYS A 404 -64.26 -11.18 13.67
CA LYS A 404 -65.59 -10.55 13.76
C LYS A 404 -66.43 -10.81 12.51
N ARG A 405 -65.85 -10.75 11.30
CA ARG A 405 -66.56 -11.11 10.05
C ARG A 405 -66.96 -12.58 9.96
N ARG A 406 -66.15 -13.50 10.49
CA ARG A 406 -66.49 -14.93 10.58
C ARG A 406 -67.62 -15.24 11.54
N LYS A 407 -67.97 -14.32 12.46
CA LYS A 407 -69.12 -14.48 13.35
C LYS A 407 -70.46 -14.16 12.67
N GLU A 408 -70.44 -13.57 11.47
CA GLU A 408 -71.65 -13.22 10.72
C GLU A 408 -71.84 -14.07 9.46
N ALA A 409 -70.92 -14.98 9.15
CA ALA A 409 -71.00 -15.85 7.99
C ALA A 409 -70.91 -17.32 8.40
N THR A 410 -72.03 -17.90 8.84
CA THR A 410 -72.49 -19.26 8.46
C THR A 410 -73.72 -19.68 9.29
N ASP A 411 -74.91 -19.32 8.81
CA ASP A 411 -76.02 -20.29 8.79
C ASP A 411 -75.94 -20.97 7.42
N GLY A 412 -75.48 -22.21 7.38
CA GLY A 412 -75.50 -23.01 6.15
C GLY A 412 -74.33 -23.98 6.04
N THR A 413 -74.58 -25.21 6.50
CA THR A 413 -73.91 -26.46 6.09
C THR A 413 -72.45 -26.68 6.54
N GLY A 414 -72.30 -27.18 7.76
CA GLY A 414 -71.84 -28.55 8.00
C GLY A 414 -70.34 -28.89 7.84
N GLN A 415 -69.59 -28.81 8.94
CA GLN A 415 -68.58 -29.80 9.33
C GLN A 415 -68.15 -29.59 10.80
N SER A 416 -68.22 -30.67 11.58
CA SER A 416 -67.94 -30.72 13.02
C SER A 416 -66.44 -30.70 13.31
N TRP A 417 -66.00 -29.78 14.17
CA TRP A 417 -64.65 -29.71 14.72
C TRP A 417 -64.49 -30.73 15.86
N LYS A 418 -63.45 -31.56 15.80
CA LYS A 418 -62.99 -32.35 16.95
C LYS A 418 -62.12 -31.47 17.84
N GLU A 419 -62.46 -31.45 19.11
CA GLU A 419 -61.77 -30.78 20.20
C GLU A 419 -60.47 -31.53 20.52
N GLU A 420 -59.32 -30.95 20.16
CA GLU A 420 -58.01 -31.50 20.53
C GLU A 420 -57.54 -30.84 21.82
N LYS A 421 -57.51 -31.63 22.91
CA LYS A 421 -57.03 -31.19 24.21
C LYS A 421 -55.54 -30.80 24.09
N ARG A 422 -55.26 -29.53 24.34
CA ARG A 422 -53.91 -28.99 24.50
C ARG A 422 -53.27 -29.68 25.71
N GLN A 423 -52.26 -30.52 25.49
CA GLN A 423 -51.42 -31.01 26.59
C GLN A 423 -50.58 -29.83 27.09
N GLU A 424 -50.93 -29.32 28.25
CA GLU A 424 -50.10 -28.44 29.06
C GLU A 424 -48.91 -29.25 29.60
N GLY A 425 -47.69 -28.87 29.22
CA GLY A 425 -46.48 -29.41 29.84
C GLY A 425 -45.35 -29.79 28.89
N ALA A 426 -44.82 -28.83 28.14
CA ALA A 426 -43.46 -28.96 27.60
C ALA A 426 -42.75 -27.61 27.71
N LYS A 427 -41.85 -27.50 28.68
CA LYS A 427 -40.92 -26.37 28.79
C LYS A 427 -39.87 -26.52 27.69
N PHE A 428 -39.56 -25.41 27.03
CA PHE A 428 -38.49 -25.31 26.06
C PHE A 428 -37.15 -25.61 26.75
N GLY A 429 -36.49 -26.74 26.39
CA GLY A 429 -35.11 -27.03 26.82
C GLY A 429 -34.80 -28.38 27.45
N ASP A 430 -35.76 -29.29 27.66
CA ASP A 430 -35.44 -30.66 28.11
C ASP A 430 -35.16 -31.56 26.89
N VAL A 431 -33.89 -31.88 26.67
CA VAL A 431 -33.45 -32.89 25.70
C VAL A 431 -33.33 -34.22 26.43
N ASP A 432 -34.15 -35.20 26.02
CA ASP A 432 -34.08 -36.57 26.53
C ASP A 432 -32.76 -37.24 26.12
N ASN A 433 -31.87 -37.43 27.09
CA ASN A 433 -30.48 -37.87 26.90
C ASN A 433 -30.37 -39.37 26.50
N ASP A 434 -31.47 -40.12 26.56
CA ASP A 434 -31.52 -41.53 26.15
C ASP A 434 -31.77 -41.72 24.65
N ALA A 435 -32.29 -40.70 23.94
CA ALA A 435 -32.42 -40.72 22.48
C ALA A 435 -31.05 -40.58 21.78
N TYR A 436 -30.12 -39.82 22.37
CA TYR A 436 -28.78 -39.59 21.81
C TYR A 436 -27.89 -40.85 21.84
N LYS A 437 -28.10 -41.75 22.81
CA LYS A 437 -27.28 -42.96 22.99
C LYS A 437 -27.69 -44.15 22.12
N LYS A 438 -28.84 -44.11 21.43
CA LYS A 438 -29.30 -45.20 20.55
C LYS A 438 -28.76 -45.14 19.12
N ASN A 439 -28.23 -43.99 18.70
CA ASN A 439 -27.67 -43.82 17.34
C ASN A 439 -26.13 -43.95 17.30
N TRP A 440 -25.50 -44.46 18.36
CA TRP A 440 -24.06 -44.73 18.38
C TRP A 440 -23.80 -46.18 18.80
N LYS A 441 -24.09 -47.11 17.88
CA LYS A 441 -23.55 -48.47 17.85
C LYS A 441 -23.41 -48.95 16.42
#